data_AF-A0A2Z4L5V0-F1
#
_entry.id   AF-A0A2Z4L5V0-F1
#
_cell.length_a   1.000
_cell.length_b   1.000
_cell.length_c   1.000
_cell.angle_alpha   90.00
_cell.angle_beta   90.00
_cell.angle_gamma   90.00
#
_symmetry.space_group_name_H-M   'P 1'
#
loop_
_entity.id
_entity.type
_entity.pdbx_description
1 polymer ?
#
loop_
_entity_poly.entity_id
_entity_poly.type
_entity_poly.pdbx_seq_one_letter_code
_entity_poly.pdbx_strand_id
1 'polypeptide(L)'
;MFNQRKTIQNNIDTHLNYVKNGVDSYRKQSFSEQRININHNVFKRISINYLRNIGYINFQKNNEFFRTFYGFRLFAGDGSRFELPNKKLTLKEFGFPENYNRVPQVIFSGVVDVLNDFIIDGLIGRRGVGEHTLIHKNIENCRRLIIPEESIFIFDRGHNSIELMVRIIEMHSFFVIRLKKDTYTCEREGMTFDDEIVQIGLDKIRRKKFKSNHFKNKMRVVNALNLRIVNIELETGEIESLITNLPQETMSKEQLKEIYNARGGIECTYKTLKQRLQIQNYTAQTEIGIQQDIYATFLLYNIYCYSKIYLNLIINKNMRKKGKNDHYEVNQSNLISRLKIDLFETILDPSKVKTSSTT
;
A
#
# COMPACT_ATOMS: atom_id res chain seq x y z
N MET A 1 -11.44 -13.67 25.48
CA MET A 1 -11.23 -12.39 26.19
C MET A 1 -10.94 -11.24 25.21
N PHE A 2 -11.79 -11.02 24.19
CA PHE A 2 -11.60 -9.96 23.20
C PHE A 2 -12.86 -9.09 23.13
N ASN A 3 -13.07 -8.25 24.14
CA ASN A 3 -14.02 -7.14 24.07
C ASN A 3 -13.85 -6.19 25.25
N GLN A 4 -12.64 -5.70 25.52
CA GLN A 4 -12.60 -4.40 26.18
C GLN A 4 -12.85 -3.36 25.09
N ARG A 5 -14.12 -3.04 24.86
CA ARG A 5 -14.53 -1.77 24.25
C ARG A 5 -14.08 -0.64 25.18
N LYS A 6 -12.77 -0.43 25.30
CA LYS A 6 -12.23 0.71 26.04
C LYS A 6 -12.75 1.95 25.35
N THR A 7 -13.42 2.81 26.11
CA THR A 7 -13.85 4.10 25.59
C THR A 7 -12.60 4.91 25.22
N ILE A 8 -12.77 5.92 24.35
CA ILE A 8 -11.65 6.84 24.05
C ILE A 8 -11.10 7.45 25.35
N GLN A 9 -11.95 7.71 26.35
CA GLN A 9 -11.52 8.20 27.66
C GLN A 9 -10.61 7.18 28.37
N ASN A 10 -11.01 5.90 28.45
CA ASN A 10 -10.18 4.86 29.06
C ASN A 10 -8.82 4.71 28.37
N ASN A 11 -8.76 4.90 27.04
CA ASN A 11 -7.50 4.91 26.31
C ASN A 11 -6.66 6.12 26.68
N ILE A 12 -7.24 7.33 26.70
CA ILE A 12 -6.55 8.55 27.13
C ILE A 12 -5.98 8.37 28.55
N ASP A 13 -6.80 7.93 29.50
CA ASP A 13 -6.41 7.76 30.90
C ASP A 13 -5.27 6.73 31.05
N THR A 14 -5.33 5.62 30.30
CA THR A 14 -4.25 4.62 30.28
C THR A 14 -2.93 5.25 29.80
N HIS A 15 -2.97 6.11 28.78
CA HIS A 15 -1.76 6.70 28.20
C HIS A 15 -1.22 7.88 29.01
N LEU A 16 -2.08 8.62 29.73
CA LEU A 16 -1.64 9.73 30.59
C LEU A 16 -0.75 9.26 31.74
N ASN A 17 -0.92 8.02 32.22
CA ASN A 17 -0.04 7.41 33.21
C ASN A 17 1.45 7.33 32.76
N TYR A 18 1.73 7.47 31.46
CA TYR A 18 3.09 7.43 30.91
C TYR A 18 3.69 8.80 30.61
N VAL A 19 2.91 9.89 30.75
CA VAL A 19 3.40 11.26 30.56
C VAL A 19 3.94 11.77 31.90
N LYS A 20 5.25 12.09 31.98
CA LYS A 20 5.85 12.64 33.20
C LYS A 20 5.20 13.98 33.60
N ASN A 21 4.96 14.12 34.91
CA ASN A 21 4.54 15.27 35.71
C ASN A 21 4.02 16.51 34.97
N GLY A 22 2.76 16.86 35.22
CA GLY A 22 2.20 18.18 34.90
C GLY A 22 0.81 18.18 34.25
N VAL A 23 0.19 17.01 34.03
CA VAL A 23 -1.17 16.94 33.51
C VAL A 23 -2.02 15.93 34.26
N ASP A 24 -2.89 16.42 35.14
CA ASP A 24 -3.70 15.58 36.02
C ASP A 24 -4.92 14.96 35.32
N SER A 25 -5.44 15.55 34.24
CA SER A 25 -6.52 14.95 33.43
C SER A 25 -6.74 15.66 32.08
N TYR A 26 -7.21 14.91 31.06
CA TYR A 26 -7.78 15.46 29.83
C TYR A 26 -9.18 14.89 29.58
N ARG A 27 -10.14 15.77 29.31
CA ARG A 27 -11.46 15.34 28.81
C ARG A 27 -11.32 14.87 27.36
N LYS A 28 -11.96 13.75 27.02
CA LYS A 28 -12.10 13.24 25.65
C LYS A 28 -12.47 14.35 24.65
N GLN A 29 -13.39 15.22 25.02
CA GLN A 29 -13.84 16.31 24.15
C GLN A 29 -12.71 17.28 23.81
N SER A 30 -11.97 17.77 24.82
CA SER A 30 -10.84 18.68 24.62
C SER A 30 -9.72 18.03 23.81
N PHE A 31 -9.45 16.74 24.02
CA PHE A 31 -8.51 15.99 23.18
C PHE A 31 -8.97 15.93 21.72
N SER A 32 -10.24 15.62 21.47
CA SER A 32 -10.81 15.60 20.11
C SER A 32 -10.78 16.97 19.44
N GLU A 33 -11.05 18.05 20.18
CA GLU A 33 -10.99 19.43 19.68
C GLU A 33 -9.57 19.81 19.25
N GLN A 34 -8.56 19.54 20.08
CA GLN A 34 -7.17 19.86 19.77
C GLN A 34 -6.59 18.99 18.65
N ARG A 35 -7.00 17.73 18.59
CA ARG A 35 -6.53 16.77 17.59
C ARG A 35 -6.80 17.22 16.16
N ILE A 36 -7.85 18.01 15.91
CA ILE A 36 -8.16 18.56 14.58
C ILE A 36 -7.01 19.43 14.04
N ASN A 37 -6.22 20.05 14.92
CA ASN A 37 -5.09 20.91 14.53
C ASN A 37 -3.86 20.11 14.02
N ILE A 38 -3.84 18.79 14.20
CA ILE A 38 -2.73 17.94 13.73
C ILE A 38 -2.94 17.60 12.25
N ASN A 39 -2.00 17.97 11.39
CA ASN A 39 -2.10 17.58 9.98
C ASN A 39 -1.95 16.06 9.82
N HIS A 40 -2.94 15.40 9.21
CA HIS A 40 -2.94 13.94 9.00
C HIS A 40 -1.70 13.42 8.23
N ASN A 41 -1.05 14.26 7.40
CA ASN A 41 0.14 13.89 6.66
C ASN A 41 1.38 13.68 7.54
N VAL A 42 1.34 14.10 8.82
CA VAL A 42 2.44 13.85 9.75
C VAL A 42 2.72 12.35 9.87
N PHE A 43 1.68 11.51 9.94
CA PHE A 43 1.83 10.06 10.05
C PHE A 43 2.42 9.44 8.78
N LYS A 44 2.05 9.94 7.60
CA LYS A 44 2.70 9.54 6.34
C LYS A 44 4.18 9.87 6.33
N ARG A 45 4.53 11.09 6.77
CA ARG A 45 5.94 11.53 6.83
C ARG A 45 6.75 10.70 7.83
N ILE A 46 6.19 10.41 9.00
CA ILE A 46 6.81 9.51 9.98
C ILE A 46 7.01 8.13 9.38
N SER A 47 6.00 7.57 8.70
CA SER A 47 6.10 6.25 8.05
C SER A 47 7.20 6.21 6.99
N ILE A 48 7.29 7.24 6.13
CA ILE A 48 8.36 7.38 5.14
C ILE A 48 9.74 7.42 5.82
N ASN A 49 9.89 8.26 6.85
CA ASN A 49 11.15 8.38 7.58
C ASN A 49 11.52 7.07 8.30
N TYR A 50 10.53 6.38 8.87
CA TYR A 50 10.72 5.08 9.51
C TYR A 50 11.28 4.06 8.51
N LEU A 51 10.65 3.91 7.34
CA LEU A 51 11.11 3.00 6.29
C LEU A 51 12.55 3.33 5.83
N ARG A 52 12.88 4.61 5.69
CA ARG A 52 14.25 5.04 5.38
C ARG A 52 15.24 4.66 6.49
N ASN A 53 14.88 4.90 7.75
CA ASN A 53 15.75 4.64 8.88
C ASN A 53 16.03 3.15 9.11
N ILE A 54 15.07 2.27 8.81
CA ILE A 54 15.29 0.81 8.83
C ILE A 54 16.05 0.31 7.58
N GLY A 55 16.48 1.21 6.70
CA GLY A 55 17.25 0.88 5.51
C GLY A 55 16.45 0.26 4.37
N TYR A 56 15.13 0.50 4.31
CA TYR A 56 14.26 -0.05 3.24
C TYR A 56 14.74 0.32 1.83
N ILE A 57 15.28 1.54 1.67
CA ILE A 57 15.83 2.05 0.41
C ILE A 57 17.36 2.08 0.39
N ASN A 58 18.05 1.42 1.33
CA ASN A 58 19.52 1.49 1.41
C ASN A 58 20.18 0.58 0.37
N PHE A 59 21.16 1.17 -0.35
CA PHE A 59 21.93 0.61 -1.47
C PHE A 59 22.95 -0.49 -1.14
N GLN A 60 22.97 -1.03 0.08
CA GLN A 60 23.86 -2.17 0.30
C GLN A 60 23.31 -3.33 -0.55
N LYS A 61 23.98 -3.60 -1.68
CA LYS A 61 23.62 -4.61 -2.70
C LYS A 61 23.32 -6.00 -2.13
N ASN A 62 23.74 -6.24 -0.88
CA ASN A 62 23.51 -7.47 -0.12
C ASN A 62 22.63 -7.26 1.12
N ASN A 63 21.69 -6.30 1.12
CA ASN A 63 20.71 -6.22 2.20
C ASN A 63 19.67 -7.34 2.02
N GLU A 64 20.08 -8.57 2.40
CA GLU A 64 19.25 -9.77 2.41
C GLU A 64 18.01 -9.64 3.31
N PHE A 65 17.91 -8.57 4.10
CA PHE A 65 16.81 -8.35 5.03
C PHE A 65 15.47 -8.12 4.31
N PHE A 66 15.48 -7.44 3.17
CA PHE A 66 14.27 -7.15 2.40
C PHE A 66 14.28 -7.91 1.09
N ARG A 67 13.24 -8.71 0.85
CA ARG A 67 13.12 -9.60 -0.31
C ARG A 67 12.95 -8.82 -1.61
N THR A 68 13.73 -9.19 -2.62
CA THR A 68 13.64 -8.72 -4.00
C THR A 68 13.35 -9.89 -4.93
N PHE A 69 12.72 -9.61 -6.07
CA PHE A 69 12.55 -10.56 -7.17
C PHE A 69 13.54 -10.22 -8.28
N TYR A 70 14.62 -11.00 -8.41
CA TYR A 70 15.71 -10.74 -9.37
C TYR A 70 16.24 -9.30 -9.34
N GLY A 71 16.41 -8.73 -8.14
CA GLY A 71 16.86 -7.35 -7.94
C GLY A 71 15.74 -6.31 -7.94
N PHE A 72 14.51 -6.66 -8.28
CA PHE A 72 13.37 -5.74 -8.31
C PHE A 72 12.52 -5.79 -7.04
N ARG A 73 11.93 -4.65 -6.69
CA ARG A 73 10.80 -4.54 -5.76
C ARG A 73 9.49 -4.62 -6.54
N LEU A 74 8.52 -5.34 -5.97
CA LEU A 74 7.21 -5.55 -6.59
C LEU A 74 6.16 -4.71 -5.85
N PHE A 75 5.58 -3.74 -6.53
CA PHE A 75 4.61 -2.81 -5.97
C PHE A 75 3.22 -3.05 -6.55
N ALA A 76 2.35 -3.75 -5.83
CA ALA A 76 0.96 -3.90 -6.25
C ALA A 76 0.17 -2.62 -5.93
N GLY A 77 -0.62 -2.15 -6.89
CA GLY A 77 -1.57 -1.06 -6.71
C GLY A 77 -3.01 -1.54 -6.86
N ASP A 78 -3.87 -1.20 -5.90
CA ASP A 78 -5.28 -1.59 -5.93
C ASP A 78 -6.15 -0.62 -5.11
N GLY A 79 -7.46 -0.78 -5.23
CA GLY A 79 -8.48 -0.08 -4.49
C GLY A 79 -9.18 -0.99 -3.47
N SER A 80 -9.71 -0.38 -2.41
CA SER A 80 -10.60 -1.04 -1.47
C SER A 80 -11.69 -0.08 -1.01
N ARG A 81 -12.86 -0.61 -0.65
CA ARG A 81 -13.92 0.21 -0.04
C ARG A 81 -13.74 0.30 1.46
N PHE A 82 -13.68 1.53 1.95
CA PHE A 82 -13.71 1.85 3.37
C PHE A 82 -15.08 2.41 3.74
N GLU A 83 -15.70 1.79 4.73
CA GLU A 83 -16.93 2.29 5.34
C GLU A 83 -16.59 3.50 6.20
N LEU A 84 -17.47 4.49 6.23
CA LEU A 84 -17.33 5.67 7.09
C LEU A 84 -18.48 5.71 8.12
N PRO A 85 -18.29 6.41 9.25
CA PRO A 85 -19.37 6.67 10.19
C PRO A 85 -20.55 7.37 9.51
N ASN A 86 -21.76 6.82 9.66
CA ASN A 86 -22.99 7.49 9.20
C ASN A 86 -23.39 8.60 10.19
N LYS A 87 -22.67 9.73 10.16
CA LYS A 87 -22.86 10.91 11.02
C LYS A 87 -22.90 12.16 10.16
N LYS A 88 -23.78 13.12 10.49
CA LYS A 88 -24.00 14.35 9.71
C LYS A 88 -22.70 15.05 9.28
N LEU A 89 -21.78 15.25 10.22
CA LEU A 89 -20.49 15.89 9.96
C LEU A 89 -19.63 15.09 8.96
N THR A 90 -19.51 13.78 9.16
CA THR A 90 -18.78 12.88 8.25
C THR A 90 -19.38 12.89 6.85
N LEU A 91 -20.71 12.80 6.75
CA LEU A 91 -21.40 12.86 5.46
C LEU A 91 -21.08 14.15 4.72
N LYS A 92 -21.21 15.30 5.40
CA LYS A 92 -20.93 16.62 4.83
C LYS A 92 -19.50 16.74 4.30
N GLU A 93 -18.50 16.40 5.11
CA GLU A 93 -17.09 16.58 4.75
C GLU A 93 -16.63 15.65 3.62
N PHE A 94 -17.17 14.41 3.56
CA PHE A 94 -16.86 13.46 2.48
C PHE A 94 -17.78 13.60 1.25
N GLY A 95 -18.73 14.54 1.23
CA GLY A 95 -19.59 14.84 0.08
C GLY A 95 -20.82 13.93 -0.09
N PHE A 96 -21.30 13.31 0.98
CA PHE A 96 -22.56 12.57 1.00
C PHE A 96 -23.73 13.50 1.36
N PRO A 97 -24.98 13.14 0.97
CA PRO A 97 -26.17 13.88 1.38
C PRO A 97 -26.41 13.67 2.88
N GLU A 98 -26.97 14.64 3.59
CA GLU A 98 -27.17 14.53 5.04
C GLU A 98 -28.11 13.38 5.45
N ASN A 99 -29.10 13.06 4.61
CA ASN A 99 -30.07 11.98 4.83
C ASN A 99 -29.65 10.67 4.14
N TYR A 100 -28.35 10.37 4.10
CA TYR A 100 -27.85 9.16 3.43
C TYR A 100 -28.31 7.90 4.17
N ASN A 101 -29.12 7.08 3.50
CA ASN A 101 -29.82 5.92 4.07
C ASN A 101 -29.03 4.60 3.96
N ARG A 102 -27.78 4.64 3.51
CA ARG A 102 -26.89 3.48 3.40
C ARG A 102 -25.63 3.70 4.22
N VAL A 103 -24.82 2.65 4.40
CA VAL A 103 -23.47 2.80 4.95
C VAL A 103 -22.64 3.63 3.97
N PRO A 104 -22.12 4.81 4.36
CA PRO A 104 -21.28 5.61 3.48
C PRO A 104 -19.98 4.86 3.20
N GLN A 105 -19.58 4.78 1.93
CA GLN A 105 -18.38 4.08 1.51
C GLN A 105 -17.57 4.95 0.55
N VAL A 106 -16.26 5.01 0.77
CA VAL A 106 -15.32 5.71 -0.10
C VAL A 106 -14.22 4.77 -0.57
N ILE A 107 -13.58 5.15 -1.68
CA ILE A 107 -12.45 4.40 -2.22
C ILE A 107 -11.20 4.77 -1.42
N PHE A 108 -10.57 3.76 -0.86
CA PHE A 108 -9.18 3.76 -0.47
C PHE A 108 -8.35 3.19 -1.63
N SER A 109 -7.26 3.84 -2.01
CA SER A 109 -6.30 3.31 -2.99
C SER A 109 -4.94 3.22 -2.33
N GLY A 110 -4.28 2.06 -2.48
CA GLY A 110 -3.00 1.78 -1.84
C GLY A 110 -2.00 1.18 -2.81
N VAL A 111 -0.72 1.43 -2.53
CA VAL A 111 0.43 0.79 -3.18
C VAL A 111 1.24 0.07 -2.11
N VAL A 112 1.47 -1.22 -2.32
CA VAL A 112 2.09 -2.13 -1.35
C VAL A 112 3.27 -2.84 -1.99
N ASP A 113 4.41 -2.88 -1.29
CA ASP A 113 5.49 -3.83 -1.60
C ASP A 113 5.02 -5.23 -1.21
N VAL A 114 4.64 -6.04 -2.19
CA VAL A 114 4.05 -7.38 -1.94
C VAL A 114 5.08 -8.42 -1.51
N LEU A 115 6.38 -8.14 -1.65
CA LEU A 115 7.43 -9.03 -1.15
C LEU A 115 7.74 -8.76 0.31
N ASN A 116 7.51 -7.54 0.81
CA ASN A 116 7.87 -7.15 2.18
C ASN A 116 6.67 -6.68 3.02
N ASP A 117 5.47 -6.73 2.45
CA ASP A 117 4.18 -6.32 3.03
C ASP A 117 4.12 -4.83 3.45
N PHE A 118 5.02 -3.96 2.98
CA PHE A 118 5.01 -2.56 3.38
C PHE A 118 4.01 -1.76 2.55
N ILE A 119 3.21 -0.91 3.21
CA ILE A 119 2.42 0.11 2.54
C ILE A 119 3.35 1.26 2.18
N ILE A 120 3.51 1.50 0.87
CA ILE A 120 4.37 2.56 0.33
C ILE A 120 3.61 3.87 0.26
N ASP A 121 2.37 3.82 -0.21
CA ASP A 121 1.45 4.95 -0.11
C ASP A 121 0.00 4.47 -0.03
N GLY A 122 -0.87 5.30 0.54
CA GLY A 122 -2.29 5.07 0.61
C GLY A 122 -3.09 6.37 0.65
N LEU A 123 -4.19 6.45 -0.09
CA LEU A 123 -5.03 7.63 -0.21
C LEU A 123 -6.50 7.26 -0.05
N ILE A 124 -7.24 8.08 0.69
CA ILE A 124 -8.69 7.96 0.81
C ILE A 124 -9.33 9.06 -0.05
N GLY A 125 -10.31 8.69 -0.87
CA GLY A 125 -11.08 9.61 -1.68
C GLY A 125 -12.31 10.17 -0.94
N ARG A 126 -12.86 11.26 -1.48
CA ARG A 126 -14.23 11.71 -1.17
C ARG A 126 -15.22 11.00 -2.10
N ARG A 127 -16.52 11.14 -1.82
CA ARG A 127 -17.57 10.62 -2.71
C ARG A 127 -17.38 11.12 -4.14
N GLY A 128 -17.49 10.22 -5.11
CA GLY A 128 -17.34 10.54 -6.54
C GLY A 128 -15.90 10.55 -7.04
N VAL A 129 -14.89 10.53 -6.16
CA VAL A 129 -13.49 10.35 -6.57
C VAL A 129 -13.29 8.91 -7.01
N GLY A 130 -12.91 8.73 -8.28
CA GLY A 130 -12.62 7.41 -8.85
C GLY A 130 -11.23 6.90 -8.51
N GLU A 131 -11.09 5.58 -8.44
CA GLU A 131 -9.87 4.84 -8.10
C GLU A 131 -8.66 5.23 -8.96
N HIS A 132 -8.84 5.30 -10.29
CA HIS A 132 -7.80 5.77 -11.20
C HIS A 132 -7.21 7.14 -10.83
N THR A 133 -8.02 8.05 -10.27
CA THR A 133 -7.51 9.37 -9.87
C THR A 133 -6.59 9.26 -8.66
N LEU A 134 -6.90 8.35 -7.73
CA LEU A 134 -6.10 8.12 -6.54
C LEU A 134 -4.82 7.38 -6.90
N ILE A 135 -4.88 6.33 -7.72
CA ILE A 135 -3.69 5.53 -8.06
C ILE A 135 -2.62 6.38 -8.77
N HIS A 136 -3.02 7.30 -9.67
CA HIS A 136 -2.07 8.24 -10.29
C HIS A 136 -1.36 9.14 -9.26
N LYS A 137 -2.05 9.51 -8.17
CA LYS A 137 -1.46 10.27 -7.06
C LYS A 137 -0.59 9.38 -6.18
N ASN A 138 -0.99 8.13 -5.94
CA ASN A 138 -0.17 7.18 -5.19
C ASN A 138 1.18 6.96 -5.88
N ILE A 139 1.16 6.73 -7.19
CA ILE A 139 2.37 6.52 -7.99
C ILE A 139 3.32 7.72 -7.91
N GLU A 140 2.80 8.95 -7.95
CA GLU A 140 3.62 10.14 -7.74
C GLU A 140 4.20 10.22 -6.31
N ASN A 141 3.42 9.87 -5.29
CA ASN A 141 3.89 9.84 -3.90
C ASN A 141 4.97 8.77 -3.67
N CYS A 142 4.88 7.63 -4.35
CA CYS A 142 5.82 6.52 -4.24
C CYS A 142 7.26 6.91 -4.61
N ARG A 143 7.46 7.94 -5.45
CA ARG A 143 8.80 8.46 -5.82
C ARG A 143 9.72 8.74 -4.63
N ARG A 144 9.16 8.95 -3.44
CA ARG A 144 9.91 9.23 -2.21
C ARG A 144 10.52 7.99 -1.54
N LEU A 145 10.10 6.79 -1.93
CA LEU A 145 10.40 5.52 -1.25
C LEU A 145 10.75 4.38 -2.20
N ILE A 146 10.96 4.65 -3.48
CA ILE A 146 11.32 3.64 -4.47
C ILE A 146 12.66 3.98 -5.12
N ILE A 147 13.35 2.95 -5.61
CA ILE A 147 14.46 3.08 -6.55
C ILE A 147 13.85 2.81 -7.93
N PRO A 148 13.62 3.84 -8.76
CA PRO A 148 12.73 3.69 -9.90
C PRO A 148 13.12 2.57 -10.88
N GLU A 149 14.42 2.43 -11.16
CA GLU A 149 14.97 1.44 -12.09
C GLU A 149 14.89 -0.01 -11.55
N GLU A 150 14.66 -0.16 -10.25
CA GLU A 150 14.50 -1.45 -9.56
C GLU A 150 13.04 -1.67 -9.12
N SER A 151 12.08 -0.93 -9.70
CA SER A 151 10.67 -0.95 -9.29
C SER A 151 9.74 -1.48 -10.38
N ILE A 152 8.99 -2.53 -10.06
CA ILE A 152 7.93 -3.07 -10.93
C ILE A 152 6.57 -2.83 -10.27
N PHE A 153 5.73 -2.03 -10.91
CA PHE A 153 4.36 -1.80 -10.47
C PHE A 153 3.38 -2.80 -11.09
N ILE A 154 2.59 -3.47 -10.27
CA ILE A 154 1.69 -4.54 -10.70
C ILE A 154 0.25 -4.09 -10.51
N PHE A 155 -0.58 -4.21 -11.54
CA PHE A 155 -2.00 -3.88 -11.46
C PHE A 155 -2.89 -4.92 -12.11
N ASP A 156 -4.14 -4.93 -11.66
CA ASP A 156 -5.19 -5.75 -12.23
C ASP A 156 -5.66 -5.21 -13.61
N ARG A 157 -6.65 -5.90 -14.18
CA ARG A 157 -7.26 -5.52 -15.46
C ARG A 157 -8.08 -4.23 -15.44
N GLY A 158 -8.39 -3.68 -14.26
CA GLY A 158 -9.02 -2.38 -14.12
C GLY A 158 -8.10 -1.22 -14.47
N HIS A 159 -6.79 -1.42 -14.42
CA HIS A 159 -5.77 -0.37 -14.49
C HIS A 159 -5.06 -0.22 -15.84
N ASN A 160 -5.60 -0.77 -16.93
CA ASN A 160 -5.00 -0.78 -18.28
C ASN A 160 -4.95 0.59 -19.01
N SER A 161 -4.95 1.71 -18.29
CA SER A 161 -4.94 3.05 -18.89
C SER A 161 -3.56 3.39 -19.48
N ILE A 162 -3.55 3.93 -20.70
CA ILE A 162 -2.31 4.37 -21.36
C ILE A 162 -1.60 5.46 -20.55
N GLU A 163 -2.35 6.38 -19.95
CA GLU A 163 -1.76 7.42 -19.10
C GLU A 163 -1.03 6.84 -17.88
N LEU A 164 -1.52 5.74 -17.29
CA LEU A 164 -0.85 5.10 -16.16
C LEU A 164 0.47 4.46 -16.61
N MET A 165 0.45 3.74 -17.72
CA MET A 165 1.64 3.13 -18.32
C MET A 165 2.70 4.18 -18.65
N VAL A 166 2.32 5.26 -19.35
CA VAL A 166 3.23 6.36 -19.70
C VAL A 166 3.80 7.04 -18.45
N ARG A 167 2.99 7.25 -17.42
CA ARG A 167 3.47 7.83 -16.15
C ARG A 167 4.54 6.98 -15.49
N ILE A 168 4.37 5.65 -15.48
CA ILE A 168 5.34 4.72 -14.89
C ILE A 168 6.63 4.67 -15.73
N ILE A 169 6.51 4.67 -17.06
CA ILE A 169 7.67 4.75 -17.96
C ILE A 169 8.46 6.05 -17.71
N GLU A 170 7.79 7.19 -17.56
CA GLU A 170 8.45 8.47 -17.23
C GLU A 170 9.02 8.54 -15.82
N MET A 171 8.61 7.64 -14.94
CA MET A 171 9.25 7.45 -13.66
C MET A 171 10.56 6.66 -13.76
N HIS A 172 10.91 6.12 -14.93
CA HIS A 172 11.98 5.14 -15.12
C HIS A 172 11.74 3.84 -14.36
N SER A 173 10.46 3.47 -14.22
CA SER A 173 10.02 2.23 -13.58
C SER A 173 9.33 1.31 -14.56
N PHE A 174 9.12 0.08 -14.11
CA PHE A 174 8.48 -0.97 -14.87
C PHE A 174 7.04 -1.22 -14.39
N PHE A 175 6.22 -1.82 -15.24
CA PHE A 175 4.88 -2.26 -14.84
C PHE A 175 4.51 -3.63 -15.42
N VAL A 176 3.59 -4.33 -14.76
CA VAL A 176 2.89 -5.50 -15.28
C VAL A 176 1.40 -5.30 -15.04
N ILE A 177 0.61 -5.27 -16.11
CA ILE A 177 -0.84 -5.06 -16.03
C ILE A 177 -1.54 -6.18 -16.77
N ARG A 178 -2.52 -6.84 -16.14
CA ARG A 178 -3.36 -7.81 -16.85
C ARG A 178 -4.29 -7.08 -17.82
N LEU A 179 -4.44 -7.61 -19.02
CA LEU A 179 -5.38 -7.10 -20.00
C LEU A 179 -6.74 -7.76 -19.84
N LYS A 180 -7.80 -7.01 -20.13
CA LYS A 180 -9.13 -7.61 -20.36
C LYS A 180 -9.15 -8.28 -21.73
N LYS A 181 -10.04 -9.25 -21.90
CA LYS A 181 -10.18 -10.01 -23.15
C LYS A 181 -10.37 -9.10 -24.38
N ASP A 182 -11.10 -7.99 -24.20
CA ASP A 182 -11.46 -6.99 -25.21
C ASP A 182 -10.47 -5.81 -25.31
N THR A 183 -9.33 -5.84 -24.62
CA THR A 183 -8.32 -4.78 -24.71
C THR A 183 -7.27 -5.13 -25.76
N TYR A 184 -6.93 -4.15 -26.61
CA TYR A 184 -5.91 -4.25 -27.65
C TYR A 184 -6.11 -5.46 -28.57
N THR A 185 -7.37 -5.76 -28.95
CA THR A 185 -7.70 -6.97 -29.71
C THR A 185 -7.00 -7.01 -31.06
N CYS A 186 -7.03 -5.93 -31.83
CA CYS A 186 -6.34 -5.88 -33.12
C CYS A 186 -4.83 -6.07 -32.98
N GLU A 187 -4.22 -5.44 -31.97
CA GLU A 187 -2.80 -5.60 -31.68
C GLU A 187 -2.44 -7.03 -31.23
N ARG A 188 -3.33 -7.69 -30.47
CA ARG A 188 -3.13 -9.05 -29.97
C ARG A 188 -3.38 -10.13 -31.02
N GLU A 189 -4.36 -9.92 -31.91
CA GLU A 189 -4.65 -10.80 -33.05
C GLU A 189 -3.53 -10.75 -34.09
N GLY A 190 -2.78 -9.65 -34.15
CA GLY A 190 -1.61 -9.50 -35.02
C GLY A 190 -0.31 -10.08 -34.45
N MET A 191 -0.30 -10.58 -33.21
CA MET A 191 0.89 -11.22 -32.62
C MET A 191 1.17 -12.56 -33.30
N THR A 192 2.45 -12.85 -33.53
CA THR A 192 2.90 -14.14 -34.08
C THR A 192 3.28 -15.10 -32.96
N PHE A 193 3.80 -14.58 -31.86
CA PHE A 193 4.23 -15.36 -30.71
C PHE A 193 3.44 -14.98 -29.46
N ASP A 194 3.44 -15.86 -28.46
CA ASP A 194 2.81 -15.58 -27.16
C ASP A 194 3.53 -14.49 -26.36
N ASP A 195 4.72 -14.08 -26.76
CA ASP A 195 5.55 -13.09 -26.06
C ASP A 195 6.21 -12.20 -27.12
N GLU A 196 5.70 -10.98 -27.28
CA GLU A 196 6.11 -10.10 -28.37
C GLU A 196 6.01 -8.62 -27.98
N ILE A 197 6.91 -7.80 -28.53
CA ILE A 197 6.78 -6.34 -28.48
C ILE A 197 5.78 -5.89 -29.55
N VAL A 198 4.71 -5.24 -29.12
CA VAL A 198 3.63 -4.78 -29.98
C VAL A 198 3.54 -3.25 -29.99
N GLN A 199 3.22 -2.68 -31.15
CA GLN A 199 3.02 -1.24 -31.30
C GLN A 199 1.58 -0.84 -30.96
N ILE A 200 1.40 -0.22 -29.79
CA ILE A 200 0.11 0.33 -29.36
C ILE A 200 -0.06 1.73 -29.95
N GLY A 201 -0.78 1.80 -31.08
CA GLY A 201 -1.06 3.06 -31.78
C GLY A 201 -1.83 4.07 -30.91
N LEU A 202 -1.47 5.35 -30.97
CA LEU A 202 -2.15 6.45 -30.28
C LEU A 202 -3.06 7.20 -31.25
N ASP A 203 -4.25 6.66 -31.48
CA ASP A 203 -5.28 7.33 -32.28
C ASP A 203 -5.92 8.53 -31.55
N LYS A 204 -6.81 9.25 -32.23
CA LYS A 204 -7.55 10.39 -31.65
C LYS A 204 -8.38 9.99 -30.43
N ILE A 205 -8.90 8.76 -30.37
CA ILE A 205 -9.78 8.28 -29.29
C ILE A 205 -8.95 8.00 -28.03
N ARG A 206 -7.84 7.26 -28.15
CA ARG A 206 -6.89 6.95 -27.09
C ARG A 206 -6.29 8.23 -26.49
N ARG A 207 -5.94 9.22 -27.33
CA ARG A 207 -5.45 10.53 -26.87
C ARG A 207 -6.47 11.31 -26.05
N LYS A 208 -7.76 11.23 -26.38
CA LYS A 208 -8.84 11.88 -25.61
C LYS A 208 -9.00 11.31 -24.20
N LYS A 209 -8.55 10.07 -23.95
CA LYS A 209 -8.66 9.40 -22.65
C LYS A 209 -7.64 9.90 -21.62
N PHE A 210 -6.56 10.55 -22.06
CA PHE A 210 -5.65 11.22 -21.14
C PHE A 210 -6.41 12.32 -20.40
N LYS A 211 -6.18 12.45 -19.10
CA LYS A 211 -6.77 13.44 -18.22
C LYS A 211 -5.78 14.58 -17.96
N SER A 212 -4.51 14.25 -17.71
CA SER A 212 -3.45 15.24 -17.49
C SER A 212 -3.12 16.03 -18.76
N ASN A 213 -3.10 17.36 -18.66
CA ASN A 213 -2.67 18.23 -19.76
C ASN A 213 -1.21 18.01 -20.15
N HIS A 214 -0.34 17.70 -19.17
CA HIS A 214 1.06 17.37 -19.43
C HIS A 214 1.18 16.17 -20.38
N PHE A 215 0.53 15.05 -20.04
CA PHE A 215 0.58 13.85 -20.88
C PHE A 215 -0.18 14.02 -22.20
N LYS A 216 -1.30 14.75 -22.23
CA LYS A 216 -1.98 15.08 -23.49
C LYS A 216 -1.05 15.78 -24.47
N ASN A 217 -0.35 16.82 -24.01
CA ASN A 217 0.55 17.61 -24.84
C ASN A 217 1.75 16.79 -25.30
N LYS A 218 2.39 16.07 -24.37
CA LYS A 218 3.56 15.25 -24.68
C LYS A 218 3.24 14.11 -25.62
N MET A 219 2.13 13.42 -25.39
CA MET A 219 1.74 12.29 -26.23
C MET A 219 1.32 12.75 -27.62
N ARG A 220 0.88 14.00 -27.85
CA ARG A 220 0.37 14.51 -29.15
C ARG A 220 1.26 14.21 -30.35
N VAL A 221 2.59 14.17 -30.15
CA VAL A 221 3.58 13.91 -31.21
C VAL A 221 4.06 12.45 -31.25
N VAL A 222 3.69 11.63 -30.26
CA VAL A 222 4.01 10.21 -30.19
C VAL A 222 2.95 9.43 -30.96
N ASN A 223 3.34 8.66 -31.97
CA ASN A 223 2.40 7.90 -32.81
C ASN A 223 1.98 6.57 -32.19
N ALA A 224 2.89 5.87 -31.51
CA ALA A 224 2.63 4.58 -30.88
C ALA A 224 3.53 4.39 -29.65
N LEU A 225 3.15 3.46 -28.77
CA LEU A 225 3.98 2.96 -27.69
C LEU A 225 4.40 1.53 -28.01
N ASN A 226 5.69 1.23 -27.91
CA ASN A 226 6.17 -0.14 -28.02
C ASN A 226 6.08 -0.79 -26.65
N LEU A 227 5.17 -1.74 -26.49
CA LEU A 227 4.92 -2.45 -25.23
C LEU A 227 4.93 -3.94 -25.48
N ARG A 228 5.49 -4.70 -24.53
CA ARG A 228 5.50 -6.15 -24.60
C ARG A 228 4.16 -6.70 -24.12
N ILE A 229 3.57 -7.59 -24.89
CA ILE A 229 2.39 -8.37 -24.51
C ILE A 229 2.79 -9.83 -24.39
N VAL A 230 2.37 -10.45 -23.29
CA VAL A 230 2.65 -11.86 -22.99
C VAL A 230 1.34 -12.59 -22.71
N ASN A 231 1.06 -13.63 -23.49
CA ASN A 231 -0.09 -14.53 -23.37
C ASN A 231 0.32 -15.79 -22.60
N ILE A 232 -0.31 -16.04 -21.46
CA ILE A 232 -0.04 -17.18 -20.59
C ILE A 232 -1.29 -18.05 -20.58
N GLU A 233 -1.16 -19.30 -21.02
CA GLU A 233 -2.21 -20.29 -20.87
C GLU A 233 -2.30 -20.73 -19.41
N LEU A 234 -3.49 -20.62 -18.83
CA LEU A 234 -3.80 -21.10 -17.49
C LEU A 234 -4.13 -22.59 -17.52
N GLU A 235 -4.07 -23.25 -16.37
CA GLU A 235 -4.48 -24.67 -16.23
C GLU A 235 -5.95 -24.91 -16.65
N THR A 236 -6.76 -23.86 -16.64
CA THR A 236 -8.16 -23.86 -17.10
C THR A 236 -8.30 -23.84 -18.63
N GLY A 237 -7.20 -23.65 -19.38
CA GLY A 237 -7.20 -23.38 -20.82
C GLY A 237 -7.55 -21.93 -21.18
N GLU A 238 -7.81 -21.06 -20.20
CA GLU A 238 -8.00 -19.63 -20.46
C GLU A 238 -6.66 -18.94 -20.70
N ILE A 239 -6.63 -18.01 -21.67
CA ILE A 239 -5.46 -17.17 -21.93
C ILE A 239 -5.51 -15.93 -21.04
N GLU A 240 -4.51 -15.80 -20.16
CA GLU A 240 -4.21 -14.58 -19.43
C GLU A 240 -3.18 -13.75 -20.19
N SER A 241 -3.55 -12.54 -20.63
CA SER A 241 -2.62 -11.62 -21.30
C SER A 241 -2.13 -10.54 -20.34
N LEU A 242 -0.82 -10.34 -20.28
CA LEU A 242 -0.15 -9.29 -19.52
C LEU A 242 0.46 -8.28 -20.49
N ILE A 243 0.41 -6.99 -20.16
CA ILE A 243 1.14 -5.92 -20.86
C ILE A 243 2.20 -5.33 -19.93
N THR A 244 3.38 -5.07 -20.47
CA THR A 244 4.54 -4.58 -19.72
C THR A 244 5.50 -3.75 -20.57
N ASN A 245 6.32 -2.92 -19.93
CA ASN A 245 7.51 -2.31 -20.52
C ASN A 245 8.82 -3.03 -20.11
N LEU A 246 8.74 -4.20 -19.48
CA LEU A 246 9.91 -5.03 -19.15
C LEU A 246 10.49 -5.70 -20.40
N PRO A 247 11.79 -5.51 -20.69
CA PRO A 247 12.46 -6.23 -21.77
C PRO A 247 12.47 -7.74 -21.57
N GLN A 248 12.48 -8.51 -22.66
CA GLN A 248 12.47 -9.97 -22.62
C GLN A 248 13.75 -10.55 -22.02
N GLU A 249 14.88 -9.90 -22.26
CA GLU A 249 16.18 -10.20 -21.68
C GLU A 249 16.25 -9.91 -20.17
N THR A 250 15.36 -9.07 -19.64
CA THR A 250 15.32 -8.74 -18.22
C THR A 250 14.41 -9.71 -17.45
N MET A 251 13.26 -10.07 -18.03
CA MET A 251 12.28 -10.97 -17.41
C MET A 251 11.66 -11.93 -18.44
N SER A 252 11.69 -13.23 -18.15
CA SER A 252 11.02 -14.25 -18.97
C SER A 252 9.50 -14.23 -18.82
N LYS A 253 8.80 -14.95 -19.70
CA LYS A 253 7.34 -15.18 -19.63
C LYS A 253 6.93 -15.81 -18.29
N GLU A 254 7.69 -16.79 -17.81
CA GLU A 254 7.44 -17.51 -16.56
C GLU A 254 7.64 -16.57 -15.35
N GLN A 255 8.68 -15.74 -15.39
CA GLN A 255 8.93 -14.74 -14.35
C GLN A 255 7.82 -13.68 -14.30
N LEU A 256 7.27 -13.28 -15.45
CA LEU A 256 6.10 -12.38 -15.49
C LEU A 256 4.85 -13.02 -14.87
N LYS A 257 4.65 -14.32 -15.05
CA LYS A 257 3.59 -15.08 -14.36
C LYS A 257 3.77 -15.02 -12.84
N GLU A 258 4.98 -15.24 -12.35
CA GLU A 258 5.30 -15.13 -10.92
C GLU A 258 5.09 -13.72 -10.36
N ILE A 259 5.55 -12.70 -11.10
CA ILE A 259 5.34 -11.29 -10.75
C ILE A 259 3.84 -10.99 -10.63
N TYR A 260 3.05 -11.40 -11.62
CA TYR A 260 1.61 -11.14 -11.60
C TYR A 260 0.89 -11.91 -10.47
N ASN A 261 1.29 -13.15 -10.18
CA ASN A 261 0.78 -13.91 -9.04
C ASN A 261 1.06 -13.22 -7.70
N ALA A 262 2.24 -12.61 -7.54
CA ALA A 262 2.61 -11.86 -6.34
C ALA A 262 1.67 -10.67 -6.04
N ARG A 263 0.96 -10.15 -7.04
CA ARG A 263 -0.04 -9.08 -6.88
C ARG A 263 -1.05 -9.39 -5.77
N GLY A 264 -1.45 -10.65 -5.61
CA GLY A 264 -2.42 -11.09 -4.59
C GLY A 264 -2.02 -10.72 -3.15
N GLY A 265 -0.73 -10.44 -2.89
CA GLY A 265 -0.26 -9.95 -1.59
C GLY A 265 -0.95 -8.66 -1.10
N ILE A 266 -1.45 -7.81 -2.01
CA ILE A 266 -2.19 -6.61 -1.61
C ILE A 266 -3.53 -6.94 -0.91
N GLU A 267 -4.20 -8.02 -1.33
CA GLU A 267 -5.45 -8.45 -0.71
C GLU A 267 -5.22 -8.95 0.71
N CYS A 268 -4.10 -9.66 0.94
CA CYS A 268 -3.64 -10.06 2.28
C CYS A 268 -3.35 -8.84 3.18
N THR A 269 -2.76 -7.80 2.61
CA THR A 269 -2.52 -6.52 3.30
C THR A 269 -3.85 -5.87 3.70
N TYR A 270 -4.80 -5.74 2.78
CA TYR A 270 -6.11 -5.17 3.05
C TYR A 270 -6.91 -5.99 4.07
N LYS A 271 -6.83 -7.31 3.99
CA LYS A 271 -7.42 -8.21 4.99
C LYS A 271 -6.83 -7.95 6.38
N THR A 272 -5.52 -7.79 6.49
CA THR A 272 -4.85 -7.47 7.77
C THR A 272 -5.29 -6.11 8.31
N LEU A 273 -5.33 -5.07 7.46
CA LEU A 273 -5.79 -3.74 7.84
C LEU A 273 -7.23 -3.75 8.36
N LYS A 274 -8.15 -4.43 7.65
CA LYS A 274 -9.56 -4.47 8.02
C LYS A 274 -9.84 -5.37 9.22
N GLN A 275 -9.29 -6.58 9.25
CA GLN A 275 -9.68 -7.59 10.23
C GLN A 275 -8.86 -7.51 11.53
N ARG A 276 -7.55 -7.22 11.43
CA ARG A 276 -6.64 -7.28 12.60
C ARG A 276 -6.34 -5.90 13.16
N LEU A 277 -6.10 -4.93 12.28
CA LEU A 277 -5.86 -3.55 12.71
C LEU A 277 -7.14 -2.74 12.86
N GLN A 278 -8.26 -3.21 12.30
CA GLN A 278 -9.56 -2.55 12.38
C GLN A 278 -9.50 -1.09 11.90
N ILE A 279 -8.89 -0.87 10.73
CA ILE A 279 -8.64 0.48 10.19
C ILE A 279 -9.91 1.34 9.99
N GLN A 280 -11.08 0.71 9.98
CA GLN A 280 -12.39 1.38 9.85
C GLN A 280 -13.04 1.70 11.21
N ASN A 281 -12.35 1.40 12.32
CA ASN A 281 -12.79 1.75 13.67
C ASN A 281 -12.33 3.16 14.03
N TYR A 282 -12.98 4.16 13.43
CA TYR A 282 -12.60 5.56 13.60
C TYR A 282 -12.94 6.09 14.99
N THR A 283 -12.07 6.96 15.47
CA THR A 283 -12.22 7.70 16.72
C THR A 283 -12.74 9.13 16.52
N ALA A 284 -12.82 9.58 15.26
CA ALA A 284 -13.28 10.92 14.86
C ALA A 284 -14.42 10.88 13.83
N GLN A 285 -15.10 12.02 13.67
CA GLN A 285 -16.17 12.21 12.67
C GLN A 285 -15.78 13.18 11.55
N THR A 286 -14.69 13.94 11.72
CA THR A 286 -14.15 14.84 10.70
C THR A 286 -13.26 14.08 9.72
N GLU A 287 -13.16 14.54 8.47
CA GLU A 287 -12.27 14.04 7.43
C GLU A 287 -10.83 14.03 7.90
N ILE A 288 -10.36 15.13 8.52
CA ILE A 288 -9.00 15.19 9.06
C ILE A 288 -8.76 14.13 10.13
N GLY A 289 -9.71 13.93 11.05
CA GLY A 289 -9.59 12.93 12.12
C GLY A 289 -9.61 11.50 11.59
N ILE A 290 -10.48 11.23 10.62
CA ILE A 290 -10.57 9.94 9.92
C ILE A 290 -9.27 9.66 9.15
N GLN A 291 -8.71 10.64 8.45
CA GLN A 291 -7.44 10.52 7.75
C GLN A 291 -6.27 10.30 8.72
N GLN A 292 -6.26 10.96 9.88
CA GLN A 292 -5.28 10.69 10.94
C GLN A 292 -5.35 9.24 11.43
N ASP A 293 -6.56 8.72 11.71
CA ASP A 293 -6.73 7.31 12.15
C ASP A 293 -6.19 6.32 11.10
N ILE A 294 -6.50 6.57 9.82
CA ILE A 294 -6.03 5.73 8.70
C ILE A 294 -4.50 5.77 8.61
N TYR A 295 -3.91 6.96 8.58
CA TYR A 295 -2.46 7.11 8.37
C TYR A 295 -1.64 6.72 9.60
N ALA A 296 -2.16 6.88 10.81
CA ALA A 296 -1.57 6.31 12.01
C ALA A 296 -1.60 4.78 11.97
N THR A 297 -2.69 4.19 11.46
CA THR A 297 -2.79 2.73 11.27
C THR A 297 -1.78 2.23 10.22
N PHE A 298 -1.51 2.99 9.15
CA PHE A 298 -0.46 2.62 8.18
C PHE A 298 0.94 2.66 8.77
N LEU A 299 1.24 3.68 9.59
CA LEU A 299 2.51 3.72 10.33
C LEU A 299 2.65 2.49 11.23
N LEU A 300 1.62 2.17 12.02
CA LEU A 300 1.62 0.98 12.88
C LEU A 300 1.78 -0.31 12.08
N TYR A 301 1.12 -0.41 10.92
CA TYR A 301 1.24 -1.57 10.03
C TYR A 301 2.66 -1.73 9.48
N ASN A 302 3.30 -0.65 9.03
CA ASN A 302 4.68 -0.73 8.55
C ASN A 302 5.66 -1.09 9.68
N ILE A 303 5.45 -0.59 10.90
CA ILE A 303 6.24 -1.03 12.07
C ILE A 303 6.03 -2.53 12.31
N TYR A 304 4.78 -2.98 12.27
CA TYR A 304 4.43 -4.39 12.39
C TYR A 304 5.10 -5.27 11.33
N CYS A 305 5.11 -4.86 10.06
CA CYS A 305 5.75 -5.64 8.98
C CYS A 305 7.26 -5.79 9.22
N TYR A 306 7.94 -4.71 9.61
CA TYR A 306 9.36 -4.78 9.97
C TYR A 306 9.61 -5.69 11.18
N SER A 307 8.84 -5.52 12.27
CA SER A 307 8.97 -6.36 13.46
C SER A 307 8.73 -7.83 13.14
N LYS A 308 7.77 -8.14 12.27
CA LYS A 308 7.50 -9.50 11.80
C LYS A 308 8.71 -10.09 11.06
N ILE A 309 9.28 -9.35 10.10
CA ILE A 309 10.46 -9.78 9.35
C ILE A 309 11.62 -10.03 10.32
N TYR A 310 11.92 -9.06 11.19
CA TYR A 310 13.02 -9.13 12.15
C TYR A 310 12.90 -10.33 13.11
N LEU A 311 11.74 -10.52 13.71
CA LEU A 311 11.51 -11.60 14.68
C LEU A 311 11.50 -12.99 14.01
N ASN A 312 10.93 -13.10 12.80
CA ASN A 312 11.01 -14.34 12.03
C ASN A 312 12.47 -14.73 11.75
N LEU A 313 13.34 -13.77 11.40
CA LEU A 313 14.76 -14.04 11.19
C LEU A 313 15.44 -14.56 12.47
N ILE A 314 15.17 -13.94 13.63
CA ILE A 314 15.73 -14.38 14.92
C ILE A 314 15.25 -15.79 15.27
N ILE A 315 13.94 -16.06 15.16
CA ILE A 315 13.36 -17.36 15.53
C ILE A 315 13.93 -18.46 14.63
N ASN A 316 13.93 -18.27 13.32
CA ASN A 316 14.44 -19.29 12.39
C ASN A 316 15.94 -19.52 12.57
N LYS A 317 16.74 -18.47 12.82
CA LYS A 317 18.16 -18.63 13.15
C LYS A 317 18.38 -19.45 14.42
N ASN A 318 17.59 -19.20 15.46
CA ASN A 318 17.67 -19.93 16.73
C ASN A 318 17.20 -21.38 16.60
N MET A 319 16.17 -21.66 15.79
CA MET A 319 15.68 -23.02 15.55
C MET A 319 16.65 -23.85 14.72
N ARG A 320 17.27 -23.26 13.69
CA ARG A 320 18.35 -23.91 12.91
C ARG A 320 19.54 -24.30 13.78
N LYS A 321 19.94 -23.43 14.72
CA LYS A 321 20.99 -23.75 15.72
C LYS A 321 20.62 -24.93 16.62
N LYS A 322 19.33 -25.21 16.81
CA LYS A 322 18.81 -26.37 17.56
C LYS A 322 18.55 -27.59 16.67
N GLY A 323 19.03 -27.60 15.44
CA GLY A 323 18.85 -28.70 14.49
C GLY A 323 17.44 -28.81 13.89
N LYS A 324 16.59 -27.80 14.07
CA LYS A 324 15.24 -27.78 13.48
C LYS A 324 15.25 -26.98 12.17
N ASN A 325 14.82 -27.61 11.09
CA ASN A 325 14.84 -27.02 9.74
C ASN A 325 13.48 -26.49 9.27
N ASP A 326 12.42 -26.65 10.07
CA ASP A 326 11.10 -26.11 9.74
C ASP A 326 11.11 -24.58 9.66
N HIS A 327 10.19 -24.03 8.88
CA HIS A 327 9.97 -22.60 8.82
C HIS A 327 9.04 -22.15 9.95
N TYR A 328 9.51 -21.22 10.79
CA TYR A 328 8.76 -20.69 11.92
C TYR A 328 8.28 -19.26 11.64
N GLU A 329 7.02 -18.98 11.97
CA GLU A 329 6.46 -17.64 11.88
C GLU A 329 5.96 -17.14 13.25
N VAL A 330 6.13 -15.83 13.48
CA VAL A 330 5.58 -15.15 14.65
C VAL A 330 4.06 -15.17 14.62
N ASN A 331 3.45 -15.38 15.79
CA ASN A 331 2.02 -15.16 15.96
C ASN A 331 1.67 -13.68 15.74
N GLN A 332 1.10 -13.41 14.58
CA GLN A 332 0.81 -12.06 14.10
C GLN A 332 -0.19 -11.31 14.99
N SER A 333 -1.19 -11.99 15.56
CA SER A 333 -2.18 -11.39 16.45
C SER A 333 -1.54 -10.93 17.77
N ASN A 334 -0.66 -11.75 18.34
CA ASN A 334 0.09 -11.40 19.55
C ASN A 334 1.06 -10.23 19.28
N LEU A 335 1.75 -10.24 18.13
CA LEU A 335 2.65 -9.15 17.76
C LEU A 335 1.91 -7.82 17.62
N ILE A 336 0.78 -7.78 16.89
CA ILE A 336 -0.05 -6.57 16.77
C ILE A 336 -0.54 -6.10 18.14
N SER A 337 -0.96 -7.02 18.99
CA SER A 337 -1.47 -6.68 20.33
C SER A 337 -0.38 -6.06 21.21
N ARG A 338 0.84 -6.63 21.19
CA ARG A 338 1.99 -6.06 21.90
C ARG A 338 2.42 -4.71 21.33
N LEU A 339 2.51 -4.58 20.01
CA LEU A 339 2.86 -3.30 19.39
C LEU A 339 1.87 -2.18 19.77
N LYS A 340 0.58 -2.47 19.90
CA LYS A 340 -0.41 -1.48 20.34
C LYS A 340 -0.21 -1.00 21.79
N ILE A 341 0.50 -1.76 22.62
CA ILE A 341 0.79 -1.42 24.02
C ILE A 341 2.21 -0.87 24.12
N ASP A 342 3.19 -1.69 23.77
CA ASP A 342 4.62 -1.49 24.05
C ASP A 342 5.25 -0.39 23.16
N LEU A 343 4.75 -0.19 21.93
CA LEU A 343 5.32 0.81 21.01
C LEU A 343 5.17 2.23 21.58
N PHE A 344 4.00 2.54 22.12
CA PHE A 344 3.74 3.85 22.70
C PHE A 344 4.54 4.07 23.97
N GLU A 345 4.66 3.05 24.82
CA GLU A 345 5.52 3.09 26.00
C GLU A 345 6.98 3.36 25.62
N THR A 346 7.47 2.66 24.59
CA THR A 346 8.85 2.80 24.09
C THR A 346 9.13 4.20 23.55
N ILE A 347 8.18 4.80 22.85
CA ILE A 347 8.31 6.15 22.29
C ILE A 347 8.30 7.21 23.40
N LEU A 348 7.43 7.04 24.41
CA LEU A 348 7.21 8.04 25.47
C LEU A 348 8.22 7.93 26.63
N ASP A 349 8.72 6.73 26.92
CA ASP A 349 9.72 6.49 27.95
C ASP A 349 10.88 5.62 27.42
N PRO A 350 11.83 6.23 26.69
CA PRO A 350 12.99 5.53 26.15
C PRO A 350 13.88 4.90 27.24
N SER A 351 13.73 5.32 28.51
CA SER A 351 14.55 4.82 29.62
C SER A 351 14.19 3.39 30.03
N LYS A 352 12.94 2.95 29.81
CA LYS A 352 12.49 1.57 30.06
C LYS A 352 13.06 0.54 29.07
N VAL A 353 13.60 0.98 27.93
CA VAL A 353 14.25 0.09 26.95
C VAL A 353 15.58 -0.46 27.48
N LYS A 354 16.24 0.27 28.38
CA LYS A 354 17.55 -0.14 28.93
C LYS A 354 17.45 -1.24 30.00
N THR A 355 16.27 -1.53 30.54
CA THR A 355 16.10 -2.48 31.66
C THR A 355 15.82 -3.92 31.23
N SER A 356 15.53 -4.19 29.95
CA SER A 356 15.24 -5.56 29.46
C SER A 356 16.44 -6.27 28.81
N SER A 357 17.64 -5.67 28.81
CA SER A 357 18.87 -6.25 28.24
C SER A 357 19.82 -6.85 29.29
N THR A 358 19.35 -7.05 30.52
CA THR A 358 20.08 -7.74 31.59
C THR A 358 19.15 -8.69 32.32
N THR A 359 18.94 -9.88 31.74
CA THR A 359 18.71 -11.16 32.43
C THR A 359 18.86 -12.28 31.41
#